data_AF-W7KKE5-F1
#
_entry.id   AF-W7KKE5-F1
#
_cell.length_a   1.000
_cell.length_b   1.000
_cell.length_c   1.000
_cell.angle_alpha   90.00
_cell.angle_beta   90.00
_cell.angle_gamma   90.00
#
_symmetry.space_group_name_H-M   'P 1'
#
loop_
_entity.id
_entity.type
_entity.pdbx_description
1 polymer ?
#
loop_
_entity_poly.entity_id
_entity_poly.type
_entity_poly.pdbx_seq_one_letter_code
_entity_poly.pdbx_strand_id
1 'polypeptide(L)'
;MVELKAEEVGVKKVIHNSLDDCDLFVLKGEGEEEYLLFLYKGKVTYFKVMPPFPGRWDCYDALYSPWGLYGFVFNETQLSAKVKEKLEELRRVVKGL
;
A
#
# COMPACT_ATOMS: atom_id res chain seq x y z
N MET A 1 1.66 -16.56 4.14
CA MET A 1 1.68 -15.22 4.77
C MET A 1 2.41 -14.31 3.82
N VAL A 2 1.79 -13.22 3.37
CA VAL A 2 2.45 -12.30 2.44
C VAL A 2 3.39 -11.42 3.25
N GLU A 3 4.66 -11.43 2.90
CA GLU A 3 5.68 -10.63 3.58
C GLU A 3 6.12 -9.49 2.66
N LEU A 4 6.08 -8.27 3.17
CA LEU A 4 6.52 -7.07 2.46
C LEU A 4 7.71 -6.47 3.22
N LYS A 5 8.90 -6.54 2.63
CA LYS A 5 10.12 -6.05 3.28
C LYS A 5 10.33 -4.56 2.99
N ALA A 6 10.68 -3.81 4.02
CA ALA A 6 10.83 -2.35 3.94
C ALA A 6 11.86 -1.92 2.88
N GLU A 7 13.00 -2.61 2.83
CA GLU A 7 14.07 -2.39 1.85
C GLU A 7 13.64 -2.65 0.40
N GLU A 8 12.81 -3.67 0.16
CA GLU A 8 12.35 -4.03 -1.18
C GLU A 8 11.37 -3.01 -1.75
N VAL A 9 10.64 -2.30 -0.88
CA VAL A 9 9.67 -1.27 -1.27
C VAL A 9 10.17 0.16 -1.08
N GLY A 10 11.41 0.34 -0.60
CA GLY A 10 12.05 1.65 -0.45
C GLY A 10 11.44 2.50 0.67
N VAL A 11 11.21 1.91 1.84
CA VAL A 11 10.74 2.57 3.06
C VAL A 11 11.58 2.17 4.27
N LYS A 12 11.49 2.91 5.38
CA LYS A 12 12.25 2.62 6.61
C LYS A 12 11.60 1.54 7.47
N LYS A 13 10.26 1.48 7.45
CA LYS A 13 9.51 0.53 8.28
C LYS A 13 8.21 0.13 7.60
N VAL A 14 7.85 -1.14 7.78
CA VAL A 14 6.54 -1.69 7.40
C VAL A 14 5.88 -2.20 8.68
N ILE A 15 4.61 -1.83 8.88
CA ILE A 15 3.77 -2.34 9.99
C ILE A 15 2.60 -3.07 9.36
N HIS A 16 2.46 -4.37 9.64
CA HIS A 16 1.38 -5.19 9.10
C HIS A 16 0.25 -5.34 10.12
N ASN A 17 -0.98 -5.19 9.64
CA ASN A 17 -2.23 -5.46 10.35
C ASN A 17 -3.13 -6.31 9.46
N SER A 18 -3.53 -7.47 9.93
CA SER A 18 -4.59 -8.25 9.25
C SER A 18 -5.93 -7.62 9.58
N LEU A 19 -6.72 -7.29 8.56
CA LEU A 19 -8.12 -6.88 8.70
C LEU A 19 -9.03 -8.01 8.21
N ASP A 20 -10.35 -7.84 8.35
CA ASP A 20 -11.32 -8.89 8.00
C ASP A 20 -11.28 -9.25 6.50
N ASP A 21 -11.18 -8.25 5.62
CA ASP A 21 -11.28 -8.44 4.16
C ASP A 21 -9.95 -8.22 3.40
N CYS A 22 -8.91 -7.73 4.06
CA CYS A 22 -7.64 -7.36 3.43
C CYS A 22 -6.50 -7.28 4.45
N ASP A 23 -5.26 -7.26 3.97
CA ASP A 23 -4.09 -6.94 4.79
C ASP A 23 -3.75 -5.45 4.67
N LEU A 24 -3.61 -4.75 5.78
CA LEU A 24 -3.12 -3.37 5.83
C LEU A 24 -1.64 -3.34 6.18
N PHE A 25 -0.84 -2.66 5.35
CA PHE A 25 0.55 -2.35 5.60
C PHE A 25 0.71 -0.83 5.72
N VAL A 26 1.18 -0.36 6.88
CA VAL A 26 1.59 1.03 7.07
C VAL A 26 3.05 1.15 6.68
N LEU A 27 3.32 1.91 5.63
CA LEU A 27 4.64 2.12 5.03
C LEU A 27 5.19 3.46 5.51
N LYS A 28 6.23 3.44 6.36
CA LYS A 28 6.86 4.65 6.90
C LYS A 28 8.19 4.93 6.20
N GLY A 29 8.28 6.06 5.52
CA GLY A 29 9.44 6.55 4.80
C GLY A 29 10.39 7.36 5.68
N GLU A 30 11.03 8.38 5.10
CA GLU A 30 11.87 9.32 5.85
C GLU A 30 11.04 10.48 6.43
N GLY A 31 11.39 10.93 7.64
CA GLY A 31 10.69 12.03 8.30
C GLY A 31 9.23 11.67 8.60
N GLU A 32 8.31 12.51 8.14
CA GLU A 32 6.86 12.35 8.32
C GLU A 32 6.18 11.61 7.14
N GLU A 33 6.96 11.06 6.21
CA GLU A 33 6.42 10.32 5.07
C GLU A 33 5.74 9.02 5.54
N GLU A 34 4.44 8.93 5.31
CA GLU A 34 3.64 7.74 5.63
C GLU A 34 2.66 7.46 4.49
N TYR A 35 2.49 6.17 4.18
CA TYR A 35 1.49 5.68 3.23
C TYR A 35 0.82 4.42 3.76
N LEU A 36 -0.40 4.19 3.30
CA LEU A 36 -1.16 2.99 3.56
C LEU A 36 -1.18 2.12 2.31
N LEU A 37 -0.94 0.82 2.50
CA LEU A 37 -1.13 -0.18 1.47
C LEU A 37 -2.17 -1.20 1.94
N PHE A 38 -3.26 -1.31 1.19
CA PHE A 38 -4.31 -2.29 1.42
C PHE A 38 -4.17 -3.39 0.37
N LEU A 39 -3.92 -4.62 0.79
CA LEU A 39 -3.72 -5.80 -0.06
C LEU A 39 -4.94 -6.70 0.00
N TYR A 40 -5.61 -6.86 -1.14
CA TYR A 40 -6.83 -7.63 -1.30
C TYR A 40 -6.52 -8.96 -2.00
N LYS A 41 -7.00 -10.06 -1.40
CA LYS A 41 -6.86 -11.42 -1.94
C LYS A 41 -8.18 -11.84 -2.60
N GLY A 42 -8.35 -11.47 -3.87
CA GLY A 42 -9.48 -11.90 -4.70
C GLY A 42 -9.10 -13.00 -5.69
N LYS A 43 -9.85 -13.11 -6.80
CA LYS A 43 -9.46 -13.96 -7.95
C LYS A 43 -8.10 -13.57 -8.54
N VAL A 44 -7.75 -12.30 -8.41
CA VAL A 44 -6.43 -11.73 -8.68
C VAL A 44 -6.03 -10.98 -7.43
N THR A 45 -4.79 -11.13 -6.99
CA THR A 45 -4.25 -10.31 -5.90
C THR A 45 -4.06 -8.89 -6.40
N TYR A 46 -4.62 -7.92 -5.69
CA TYR A 46 -4.43 -6.50 -6.02
C TYR A 46 -4.26 -5.71 -4.74
N PHE A 47 -3.69 -4.53 -4.86
CA PHE A 47 -3.51 -3.63 -3.75
C PHE A 47 -3.85 -2.21 -4.14
N LYS A 48 -4.02 -1.37 -3.13
CA LYS A 48 -4.08 0.08 -3.28
C LYS A 48 -3.09 0.73 -2.33
N VAL A 49 -2.24 1.61 -2.87
CA VAL A 49 -1.35 2.47 -2.08
C VAL A 49 -1.91 3.88 -2.06
N MET A 50 -1.98 4.50 -0.90
CA MET A 50 -2.60 5.81 -0.72
C MET A 50 -2.00 6.58 0.47
N PRO A 51 -2.15 7.91 0.53
CA PRO A 51 -1.86 8.67 1.73
C PRO A 51 -2.78 8.25 2.89
N PRO A 52 -2.36 8.47 4.15
CA PRO A 52 -3.24 8.34 5.30
C PRO A 52 -4.45 9.26 5.19
N PHE A 53 -5.58 8.81 5.71
CA PHE A 53 -6.82 9.57 5.76
C PHE A 53 -7.40 9.57 7.18
N PRO A 54 -8.18 10.60 7.57
CA PRO A 54 -8.78 10.66 8.90
C PRO A 54 -9.85 9.57 9.07
N GLY A 55 -10.02 9.09 10.29
CA GLY A 55 -11.00 8.06 10.61
C GLY A 55 -10.38 6.66 10.72
N ARG A 56 -11.20 5.63 10.49
CA ARG A 56 -10.78 4.23 10.58
C ARG A 56 -10.19 3.78 9.25
N TRP A 57 -9.02 3.14 9.31
CA TRP A 57 -8.40 2.52 8.14
C TRP A 57 -8.94 1.10 7.96
N ASP A 58 -10.06 0.97 7.25
CA ASP A 58 -10.61 -0.32 6.88
C ASP A 58 -10.61 -0.55 5.36
N CYS A 59 -10.83 -1.82 4.99
CA CYS A 59 -10.76 -2.29 3.62
C CYS A 59 -11.84 -1.67 2.73
N TYR A 60 -13.04 -1.41 3.26
CA TYR A 60 -14.14 -0.87 2.47
C TYR A 60 -13.88 0.59 2.11
N ASP A 61 -13.55 1.42 3.10
CA ASP A 61 -13.29 2.84 2.89
C ASP A 61 -12.05 3.05 2.01
N ALA A 62 -11.00 2.25 2.22
CA ALA A 62 -9.83 2.29 1.37
C ALA A 62 -10.14 1.91 -0.08
N LEU A 63 -10.98 0.88 -0.29
CA LEU A 63 -11.38 0.44 -1.62
C LEU A 63 -12.15 1.52 -2.38
N TYR A 64 -13.05 2.26 -1.72
CA TYR A 64 -13.88 3.27 -2.39
C TYR A 64 -13.32 4.70 -2.35
N SER A 65 -12.24 4.94 -1.61
CA SER A 65 -11.57 6.25 -1.59
C SER A 65 -11.16 6.68 -3.01
N PRO A 66 -11.35 7.94 -3.42
CA PRO A 66 -10.89 8.40 -4.73
C PRO A 66 -9.37 8.60 -4.78
N TRP A 67 -8.68 8.57 -3.65
CA TRP A 67 -7.25 8.85 -3.54
C TRP A 67 -6.41 7.57 -3.52
N GLY A 68 -5.27 7.61 -4.20
CA GLY A 68 -4.30 6.50 -4.25
C GLY A 68 -4.23 5.81 -5.60
N LEU A 69 -3.35 4.81 -5.68
CA LEU A 69 -3.04 4.07 -6.90
C LEU A 69 -3.25 2.57 -6.69
N TYR A 70 -3.88 1.92 -7.66
CA TYR A 70 -4.02 0.46 -7.67
C TYR A 70 -2.82 -0.21 -8.33
N GLY A 71 -2.50 -1.39 -7.83
CA GLY A 71 -1.59 -2.33 -8.47
C GLY A 71 -2.18 -3.74 -8.47
N PHE A 72 -1.91 -4.49 -9.54
CA PHE A 72 -2.37 -5.86 -9.73
C PHE A 72 -1.16 -6.79 -9.78
N VAL A 73 -1.27 -7.93 -9.10
CA VAL A 73 -0.19 -8.88 -8.88
C VAL A 73 -0.66 -10.26 -9.32
N PHE A 74 -0.08 -10.77 -10.39
CA PHE A 74 -0.39 -12.10 -10.92
C PHE A 74 0.47 -13.21 -10.29
N ASN A 75 1.60 -12.83 -9.67
CA ASN A 75 2.49 -13.70 -8.92
C ASN A 75 3.01 -12.97 -7.69
N GLU A 76 2.97 -13.60 -6.52
CA GLU A 76 3.44 -13.01 -5.25
C GLU A 76 4.88 -12.49 -5.32
N THR A 77 5.75 -13.10 -6.14
CA THR A 77 7.14 -12.64 -6.33
C THR A 77 7.24 -11.23 -6.93
N GLN A 78 6.17 -10.73 -7.55
CA GLN A 78 6.12 -9.39 -8.14
C GLN A 78 5.62 -8.33 -7.16
N LEU A 79 5.10 -8.72 -5.98
CA LEU A 79 4.41 -7.81 -5.09
C LEU A 79 5.30 -6.64 -4.67
N SER A 80 6.45 -6.89 -4.05
CA SER A 80 7.33 -5.82 -3.57
C SER A 80 7.75 -4.87 -4.68
N ALA A 81 8.12 -5.39 -5.85
CA ALA A 81 8.49 -4.57 -7.00
C ALA A 81 7.33 -3.69 -7.48
N LYS A 82 6.11 -4.24 -7.56
CA LYS A 82 4.93 -3.49 -8.01
C LYS A 82 4.50 -2.44 -6.99
N VAL A 83 4.60 -2.76 -5.70
CA VAL A 83 4.35 -1.81 -4.61
C VAL A 83 5.33 -0.66 -4.67
N LYS A 84 6.62 -0.95 -4.84
CA LYS A 84 7.66 0.09 -5.00
C LYS A 84 7.34 1.03 -6.16
N GLU A 85 7.02 0.48 -7.33
CA GLU A 85 6.63 1.26 -8.52
C GLU A 85 5.47 2.22 -8.21
N LYS A 86 4.38 1.71 -7.62
CA LYS A 86 3.20 2.53 -7.31
C LYS A 86 3.44 3.52 -6.18
N LEU A 87 4.25 3.19 -5.20
CA LEU A 87 4.65 4.11 -4.14
C LEU A 87 5.48 5.27 -4.70
N GLU A 88 6.43 5.01 -5.59
CA GLU A 88 7.25 6.05 -6.24
C GLU A 88 6.43 6.92 -7.21
N GLU A 89 5.43 6.36 -7.90
CA GLU A 89 4.44 7.15 -8.64
C GLU A 89 3.64 8.07 -7.71
N LEU A 90 3.11 7.53 -6.60
CA LEU A 90 2.32 8.30 -5.64
C LEU A 90 3.13 9.44 -5.01
N ARG A 91 4.39 9.18 -4.63
CA ARG A 91 5.33 10.20 -4.13
C ARG A 91 5.50 11.38 -5.09
N ARG A 92 5.56 11.11 -6.39
CA ARG A 92 5.68 12.15 -7.44
C ARG A 92 4.41 12.98 -7.56
N VAL A 93 3.24 12.34 -7.47
CA VAL A 93 1.95 13.04 -7.49
C VAL A 93 1.79 13.93 -6.26
N VAL A 94 2.08 13.42 -5.07
CA VAL A 94 1.94 14.17 -3.80
C VAL A 94 2.90 15.36 -3.74
N LYS A 95 4.15 15.22 -4.21
CA LYS A 95 5.11 16.35 -4.25
C LYS A 95 4.76 17.44 -5.28
N GLY A 96 3.89 17.13 -6.23
CA GLY A 96 3.43 18.09 -7.25
C GLY A 96 2.18 18.88 -6.84
N LEU A 97 1.58 18.54 -5.69
CA LEU A 97 0.47 19.25 -5.06
C LEU A 97 1.00 20.26 -4.02
#